data_AF-A0A3S4JZH4-F1
#
_entry.id   AF-A0A3S4JZH4-F1
#
_cell.length_a   1.000
_cell.length_b   1.000
_cell.length_c   1.000
_cell.angle_alpha   90.00
_cell.angle_beta   90.00
_cell.angle_gamma   90.00
#
_symmetry.space_group_name_H-M   'P 1'
#
loop_
_entity.id
_entity.type
_entity.pdbx_description
1 polymer ?
#
loop_
_entity_poly.entity_id
_entity_poly.type
_entity_poly.pdbx_seq_one_letter_code
_entity_poly.pdbx_strand_id
1 'polypeptide(L)'
;MSELCPCGSGAEYHACCEPYISGAETAPTPGKLMRSRYTAYVKQQVDYLIASWHPDCHAAQWRDSITESFRTTRWLGLTIVAEQNGRDDNEGFVEFIAPLYRRGA
;
A
#
# COMPACT_ATOMS: atom_id res chain seq x y z
N MET A 1 -12.33 -17.40 -9.54
CA MET A 1 -12.30 -17.45 -8.07
C MET A 1 -11.93 -16.07 -7.60
N SER A 2 -12.79 -15.46 -6.78
CA SER A 2 -12.53 -14.13 -6.23
C SER A 2 -11.49 -14.24 -5.11
N GLU A 3 -10.42 -13.46 -5.21
CA GLU A 3 -9.41 -13.33 -4.16
C GLU A 3 -9.81 -12.14 -3.28
N LEU A 4 -9.92 -12.35 -1.97
CA LEU A 4 -10.14 -11.25 -1.03
C LEU A 4 -8.93 -10.31 -1.02
N CYS A 5 -9.20 -9.02 -0.88
CA CYS A 5 -8.16 -8.02 -0.87
C CYS A 5 -7.26 -8.17 0.37
N PRO A 6 -5.92 -8.24 0.21
CA PRO A 6 -4.99 -8.35 1.33
C PRO A 6 -5.08 -7.20 2.34
N CYS A 7 -5.59 -6.02 1.96
CA CYS A 7 -5.67 -4.85 2.83
C CYS A 7 -6.62 -4.99 4.04
N GLY A 8 -7.28 -6.14 4.21
CA GLY A 8 -8.17 -6.41 5.34
C GLY A 8 -9.51 -5.68 5.27
N SER A 9 -9.94 -5.25 4.08
CA SER A 9 -11.25 -4.60 3.87
C SER A 9 -12.42 -5.59 3.84
N GLY A 10 -12.17 -6.87 3.63
CA GLY A 10 -13.19 -7.89 3.38
C GLY A 10 -13.81 -7.86 1.97
N ALA A 11 -13.42 -6.90 1.13
CA ALA A 11 -13.86 -6.82 -0.26
C ALA A 11 -12.96 -7.65 -1.19
N GLU A 12 -13.46 -7.97 -2.37
CA GLU A 12 -12.69 -8.65 -3.42
C GLU A 12 -11.58 -7.74 -3.96
N TYR A 13 -10.42 -8.31 -4.31
CA TYR A 13 -9.25 -7.55 -4.77
C TYR A 13 -9.57 -6.62 -5.94
N HIS A 14 -10.30 -7.14 -6.93
CA HIS A 14 -10.67 -6.43 -8.16
C HIS A 14 -11.55 -5.20 -7.90
N ALA A 15 -12.38 -5.27 -6.86
CA ALA A 15 -13.29 -4.19 -6.45
C ALA A 15 -12.71 -3.31 -5.33
N CYS A 16 -11.47 -3.55 -4.90
CA CYS A 16 -10.91 -2.90 -3.72
C CYS A 16 -9.60 -2.16 -3.96
N CYS A 17 -8.53 -2.86 -4.34
CA CYS A 17 -7.20 -2.25 -4.49
C CYS A 17 -6.65 -2.39 -5.91
N GLU A 18 -7.17 -3.31 -6.73
CA GLU A 18 -6.77 -3.47 -8.12
C GLU A 18 -6.95 -2.21 -8.97
N PRO A 19 -8.06 -1.44 -8.91
CA PRO A 19 -8.21 -0.25 -9.74
C PRO A 19 -7.14 0.81 -9.45
N TYR A 20 -6.73 0.93 -8.19
CA TYR A 20 -5.68 1.86 -7.78
C TYR A 20 -4.29 1.36 -8.19
N ILE A 21 -4.01 0.06 -7.99
CA ILE A 21 -2.71 -0.55 -8.31
C ILE A 21 -2.47 -0.60 -9.82
N SER A 22 -3.51 -0.84 -10.62
CA SER A 22 -3.43 -0.85 -12.07
C SER A 22 -3.35 0.56 -12.68
N GLY A 23 -3.60 1.60 -11.88
CA GLY A 23 -3.65 2.99 -12.34
C GLY A 23 -4.95 3.36 -13.06
N ALA A 24 -5.98 2.51 -13.02
CA ALA A 24 -7.31 2.81 -13.57
C ALA A 24 -8.02 3.91 -12.77
N GLU A 25 -7.77 3.98 -11.46
CA GLU A 25 -8.33 5.00 -10.56
C GLU A 25 -7.24 5.56 -9.63
N THR A 26 -7.43 6.77 -9.13
CA THR A 26 -6.63 7.34 -8.04
C THR A 26 -7.27 7.05 -6.70
N ALA A 27 -6.46 6.78 -5.68
CA ALA A 27 -6.99 6.53 -4.34
C ALA A 27 -7.58 7.83 -3.76
N PRO A 28 -8.87 7.85 -3.38
CA PRO A 28 -9.56 9.10 -3.02
C PRO A 28 -9.32 9.55 -1.58
N THR A 29 -8.79 8.68 -0.71
CA THR A 29 -8.50 9.00 0.69
C THR A 29 -7.13 8.48 1.12
N PRO A 30 -6.51 9.06 2.17
CA PRO A 30 -5.25 8.57 2.73
C PRO A 30 -5.30 7.09 3.13
N GLY A 31 -6.41 6.63 3.72
CA GLY A 31 -6.57 5.21 4.07
C GLY A 31 -6.72 4.30 2.86
N LYS A 32 -7.39 4.75 1.79
CA LYS A 32 -7.43 4.00 0.53
C LYS A 32 -6.04 3.87 -0.09
N LEU A 33 -5.26 4.96 -0.09
CA LEU A 33 -3.87 4.94 -0.57
C LEU A 33 -2.98 4.03 0.29
N MET A 34 -3.15 4.04 1.61
CA MET A 34 -2.40 3.15 2.50
C MET A 34 -2.76 1.68 2.27
N ARG A 35 -4.05 1.37 2.09
CA ARG A 35 -4.55 0.02 1.79
C ARG A 35 -4.03 -0.50 0.44
N SER A 36 -4.03 0.34 -0.59
CA SER A 36 -3.51 -0.04 -1.91
C SER A 36 -1.99 -0.25 -1.87
N ARG A 37 -1.23 0.62 -1.18
CA ARG A 37 0.22 0.44 -0.99
C ARG A 37 0.54 -0.83 -0.21
N TYR A 38 -0.17 -1.11 0.88
CA TYR A 38 -0.02 -2.39 1.60
C TYR A 38 -0.27 -3.59 0.68
N THR A 39 -1.37 -3.56 -0.08
CA THR A 39 -1.69 -4.63 -1.04
C THR A 39 -0.61 -4.78 -2.10
N ALA A 40 -0.03 -3.67 -2.57
CA ALA A 40 1.07 -3.68 -3.51
C ALA A 40 2.34 -4.31 -2.93
N TYR A 41 2.65 -4.14 -1.64
CA TYR A 41 3.73 -4.90 -0.99
C TYR A 41 3.43 -6.40 -0.95
N VAL A 42 2.20 -6.80 -0.63
CA VAL A 42 1.81 -8.23 -0.59
C VAL A 42 1.85 -8.86 -1.98
N LYS A 43 1.39 -8.13 -3.01
CA LYS A 43 1.37 -8.60 -4.41
C LYS A 43 2.62 -8.25 -5.20
N GLN A 44 3.67 -7.71 -4.54
CA GLN A 44 4.98 -7.40 -5.11
C GLN A 44 4.96 -6.40 -6.28
N GLN A 45 4.03 -5.43 -6.24
CA GLN A 45 3.81 -4.43 -7.28
C GLN A 45 4.70 -3.20 -7.07
N VAL A 46 6.00 -3.35 -7.34
CA VAL A 46 7.01 -2.31 -7.09
C VAL A 46 6.77 -1.01 -7.86
N ASP A 47 6.29 -1.10 -9.11
CA ASP A 47 6.06 0.08 -9.94
C ASP A 47 4.99 0.98 -9.35
N TYR A 48 3.90 0.41 -8.85
CA TYR A 48 2.86 1.17 -8.14
C TYR A 48 3.38 1.80 -6.86
N LEU A 49 4.17 1.06 -6.07
CA LEU A 49 4.76 1.60 -4.83
C LEU A 49 5.58 2.85 -5.15
N ILE A 50 6.49 2.77 -6.11
CA ILE A 50 7.34 3.90 -6.53
C ILE A 50 6.49 5.06 -7.05
N ALA A 51 5.53 4.81 -7.94
CA ALA A 51 4.70 5.84 -8.54
C ALA A 51 3.79 6.55 -7.52
N SER A 52 3.42 5.86 -6.45
CA SER A 52 2.53 6.42 -5.44
C SER A 52 3.24 7.33 -4.44
N TRP A 53 4.58 7.30 -4.33
CA TRP A 53 5.34 8.11 -3.37
C TRP A 53 5.40 9.58 -3.80
N HIS A 54 5.63 10.48 -2.83
CA HIS A 54 5.84 11.88 -3.16
C HIS A 54 7.09 12.04 -4.04
N PRO A 55 7.08 12.92 -5.07
CA PRO A 55 8.22 13.11 -5.98
C PRO A 55 9.55 13.36 -5.27
N ASP A 56 9.53 14.13 -4.19
CA ASP A 56 10.71 14.49 -3.39
C ASP A 56 11.34 13.29 -2.65
N CYS A 57 10.64 12.16 -2.54
CA CYS A 57 11.21 10.96 -1.94
C CYS A 57 12.14 10.20 -2.90
N HIS A 58 12.19 10.59 -4.19
CA HIS A 58 13.00 9.97 -5.23
C HIS A 58 12.88 8.44 -5.25
N ALA A 59 11.65 7.92 -5.09
CA ALA A 59 11.36 6.53 -4.78
C ALA A 59 11.98 5.50 -5.75
N ALA A 60 12.23 5.90 -7.00
CA ALA A 60 12.88 5.05 -8.00
C ALA A 60 14.25 4.52 -7.56
N GLN A 61 15.01 5.28 -6.75
CA GLN A 61 16.32 4.85 -6.26
C GLN A 61 16.25 3.69 -5.27
N TRP A 62 15.08 3.46 -4.66
CA TRP A 62 14.85 2.40 -3.67
C TRP A 62 14.28 1.12 -4.26
N ARG A 63 14.12 1.05 -5.61
CA ARG A 63 13.49 -0.09 -6.31
C ARG A 63 14.07 -1.42 -5.88
N ASP A 64 15.40 -1.54 -5.84
CA ASP A 64 16.08 -2.79 -5.49
C ASP A 64 15.83 -3.18 -4.03
N SER A 65 15.91 -2.21 -3.10
CA SER A 65 15.62 -2.44 -1.68
C SER A 65 14.16 -2.83 -1.42
N ILE A 66 13.21 -2.20 -2.12
CA ILE A 66 11.78 -2.57 -2.07
C ILE A 66 11.59 -3.98 -2.60
N THR A 67 12.21 -4.31 -3.73
CA THR A 67 12.10 -5.64 -4.35
C THR A 67 12.67 -6.73 -3.46
N GLU A 68 13.82 -6.48 -2.82
CA GLU A 68 14.41 -7.42 -1.87
C GLU A 68 13.55 -7.59 -0.61
N SER A 69 12.85 -6.53 -0.17
CA SER A 69 11.93 -6.62 0.96
C SER A 69 10.82 -7.64 0.74
N PHE A 70 10.39 -7.87 -0.52
CA PHE A 70 9.35 -8.85 -0.84
C PHE A 70 9.75 -10.30 -0.53
N ARG A 71 11.05 -10.60 -0.52
CA ARG A 71 11.58 -11.94 -0.25
C ARG A 71 11.79 -12.18 1.23
N THR A 72 12.15 -11.13 1.95
CA THR A 72 12.55 -11.19 3.36
C THR A 72 11.41 -10.87 4.31
N THR A 73 10.40 -10.14 3.85
CA THR A 73 9.27 -9.65 4.66
C THR A 73 7.97 -10.32 4.25
N ARG A 74 7.30 -10.93 5.23
CA ARG A 74 5.95 -11.45 5.11
C ARG A 74 5.00 -10.56 5.90
N TRP A 75 4.08 -9.91 5.22
CA TRP A 75 3.01 -9.14 5.84
C TRP A 75 1.92 -10.05 6.40
N LEU A 76 1.42 -9.72 7.59
CA LEU A 76 0.44 -10.55 8.32
C LEU A 76 -0.96 -9.94 8.33
N GLY A 77 -1.07 -8.62 8.22
CA GLY A 77 -2.34 -7.92 8.08
C GLY A 77 -2.15 -6.41 8.02
N LEU A 78 -3.26 -5.68 7.87
CA LEU A 78 -3.32 -4.23 7.96
C LEU A 78 -4.55 -3.82 8.75
N THR A 79 -4.35 -2.95 9.74
CA THR A 79 -5.41 -2.27 10.48
C THR A 79 -5.23 -0.77 10.32
N ILE A 80 -6.25 -0.08 9.80
CA ILE A 80 -6.30 1.39 9.84
C ILE A 80 -6.89 1.78 11.19
N VAL A 81 -6.16 2.60 11.94
CA VAL A 81 -6.54 3.08 13.28
C VAL A 81 -7.32 4.38 13.17
N ALA A 82 -6.83 5.31 12.35
CA ALA A 82 -7.47 6.61 12.13
C ALA A 82 -7.14 7.16 10.74
N GLU A 83 -8.06 7.96 10.21
CA GLU A 83 -7.85 8.81 9.02
C GLU A 83 -8.23 10.24 9.41
N GLN A 84 -7.40 11.20 9.02
CA GLN A 84 -7.59 12.62 9.32
C GLN A 84 -7.27 13.45 8.08
N ASN A 85 -8.06 14.47 7.83
CA ASN A 85 -7.71 15.49 6.84
C ASN A 85 -6.53 16.31 7.37
N GLY A 86 -5.66 16.76 6.47
CA GLY A 86 -4.59 17.67 6.82
C GLY A 86 -5.05 19.11 6.84
N ARG A 87 -4.10 20.01 6.62
CA ARG A 87 -4.35 21.46 6.60
C ARG A 87 -5.29 21.89 5.46
N ASP A 88 -5.22 21.20 4.33
CA ASP A 88 -6.03 21.44 3.13
C ASP A 88 -6.27 20.14 2.36
N ASP A 89 -7.00 20.21 1.24
CA ASP A 89 -7.42 19.05 0.44
C ASP A 89 -6.25 18.27 -0.19
N ASN A 90 -5.03 18.82 -0.20
CA ASN A 90 -3.83 18.15 -0.71
C ASN A 90 -3.03 17.43 0.40
N GLU A 91 -3.49 17.48 1.65
CA GLU A 91 -2.83 16.85 2.78
C GLU A 91 -3.81 15.94 3.54
N GLY A 92 -3.33 14.77 3.94
CA GLY A 92 -4.10 13.85 4.75
C GLY A 92 -3.21 12.87 5.49
N PHE A 93 -3.71 12.41 6.63
CA PHE A 93 -2.98 11.56 7.55
C PHE A 93 -3.73 10.25 7.76
N VAL A 94 -2.96 9.18 7.90
CA VAL A 94 -3.47 7.85 8.20
C VAL A 94 -2.59 7.20 9.25
N GLU A 95 -3.21 6.75 10.33
CA GLU A 95 -2.55 5.94 11.35
C GLU A 95 -2.90 4.48 11.10
N PHE A 96 -1.90 3.60 11.10
CA PHE A 96 -2.11 2.19 10.79
C PHE A 96 -1.15 1.28 11.55
N ILE A 97 -1.55 0.01 11.66
CA ILE A 97 -0.77 -1.09 12.21
C ILE A 97 -0.64 -2.16 11.12
N ALA A 98 0.59 -2.49 10.73
CA ALA A 98 0.89 -3.50 9.73
C ALA A 98 1.89 -4.52 10.29
N PRO A 99 1.43 -5.57 11.01
CA PRO A 99 2.33 -6.58 11.54
C PRO A 99 3.03 -7.32 10.40
N LEU A 100 4.34 -7.53 10.56
CA LEU A 100 5.17 -8.26 9.61
C LEU A 100 6.07 -9.24 10.34
N TYR A 101 6.41 -10.31 9.63
CA TYR A 101 7.51 -11.19 9.98
C TYR A 101 8.65 -10.96 9.00
N ARG A 102 9.84 -10.67 9.51
CA ARG A 102 11.06 -10.56 8.70
C ARG A 102 11.96 -11.74 9.02
N ARG A 103 12.33 -12.53 8.00
CA ARG A 103 13.38 -13.53 8.19
C ARG A 103 14.69 -12.78 8.45
N GLY A 104 15.32 -13.07 9.59
CA GLY A 104 16.66 -12.59 9.90
C GLY A 104 17.65 -13.08 8.84
N ALA A 105 18.57 -12.19 8.47
CA ALA A 105 19.74 -12.54 7.68
C ALA A 105 20.62 -13.55 8.41
#